data_AF-A0A7X7ALS2-F1
#
_entry.id   AF-A0A7X7ALS2-F1
#
_cell.length_a   1.000
_cell.length_b   1.000
_cell.length_c   1.000
_cell.angle_alpha   90.00
_cell.angle_beta   90.00
_cell.angle_gamma   90.00
#
_symmetry.space_group_name_H-M   'P 1'
#
loop_
_entity.id
_entity.type
_entity.pdbx_description
1 polymer ?
#
loop_
_entity_poly.entity_id
_entity_poly.type
_entity_poly.pdbx_seq_one_letter_code
_entity_poly.pdbx_strand_id
1 'polypeptide(L)'
;IRKIIDEQYDIARKLIEDNADKMHAMAAALLEWETIDADQIDDIMEGREPRPPKSSPPPSDTTDQSPPAAGVSPSADGSTAATPV
;
A
#
# COMPACT_ATOMS: atom_id res chain seq x y z
N ILE A 1 -3.97 -24.38 -33.49
CA ILE A 1 -4.54 -23.58 -32.38
C ILE A 1 -4.67 -24.44 -31.11
N ARG A 2 -5.42 -25.55 -31.10
CA ARG A 2 -5.53 -26.45 -29.92
C ARG A 2 -4.17 -26.86 -29.33
N LYS A 3 -3.26 -27.37 -30.18
CA LYS A 3 -1.89 -27.75 -29.79
C LYS A 3 -1.13 -26.68 -28.99
N ILE A 4 -1.28 -25.41 -29.35
CA ILE A 4 -0.58 -24.31 -28.67
C ILE A 4 -1.16 -24.09 -27.27
N ILE A 5 -2.48 -24.19 -27.13
CA ILE A 5 -3.15 -24.04 -25.83
C ILE A 5 -2.75 -25.19 -24.90
N ASP A 6 -2.73 -26.41 -25.42
CA ASP A 6 -2.35 -27.59 -24.64
C ASP A 6 -0.89 -27.49 -24.17
N GLU A 7 0.03 -27.13 -25.07
CA GLU A 7 1.45 -26.93 -24.73
C GLU A 7 1.65 -25.83 -23.67
N GLN A 8 0.98 -24.68 -23.81
CA GLN A 8 1.10 -23.59 -22.85
C GLN A 8 0.45 -23.95 -21.50
N TYR A 9 -0.65 -24.72 -21.50
CA TYR A 9 -1.28 -25.22 -20.28
C TYR A 9 -0.32 -26.16 -19.53
N ASP A 10 0.30 -27.10 -20.24
CA ASP A 10 1.25 -28.04 -19.65
C ASP A 10 2.47 -27.33 -19.08
N ILE A 11 3.01 -26.33 -19.77
CA ILE A 11 4.11 -25.49 -19.28
C ILE A 11 3.69 -24.74 -18.02
N ALA A 12 2.53 -24.09 -18.01
CA ALA A 12 2.03 -23.35 -16.86
C ALA A 12 1.79 -24.28 -15.67
N ARG A 13 1.15 -25.43 -15.90
CA ARG A 13 0.91 -26.44 -14.88
C ARG A 13 2.21 -26.94 -14.27
N LYS A 14 3.18 -27.31 -15.10
CA LYS A 14 4.49 -27.76 -14.64
C LYS A 14 5.19 -26.68 -13.82
N LEU A 15 5.17 -25.42 -14.27
CA LEU A 15 5.79 -24.32 -13.53
C LEU A 15 5.17 -24.12 -12.15
N ILE A 16 3.84 -24.24 -12.04
CA ILE A 16 3.11 -24.13 -10.77
C ILE A 16 3.41 -25.33 -9.87
N GLU A 17 3.40 -26.55 -10.41
CA GLU A 17 3.70 -27.79 -9.66
C GLU A 17 5.15 -27.82 -9.17
N ASP A 18 6.12 -27.43 -9.99
CA ASP A 18 7.54 -27.32 -9.63
C ASP A 18 7.79 -26.26 -8.53
N ASN A 19 6.83 -25.34 -8.32
CA ASN A 19 6.87 -24.29 -7.29
C ASN A 19 5.76 -24.47 -6.25
N ALA A 20 5.27 -25.71 -6.03
CA ALA A 20 4.18 -26.01 -5.10
C ALA A 20 4.39 -25.42 -3.70
N ASP A 21 5.63 -25.44 -3.17
CA ASP A 21 5.95 -24.88 -1.86
C ASP A 21 5.60 -23.39 -1.76
N LYS A 22 5.87 -22.62 -2.82
CA LYS A 22 5.53 -21.19 -2.89
C LYS A 22 4.03 -20.98 -2.98
N MET A 23 3.33 -21.84 -3.73
CA MET A 23 1.86 -21.83 -3.81
C MET A 23 1.21 -22.12 -2.45
N HIS A 24 1.76 -23.07 -1.69
CA HIS A 24 1.31 -23.36 -0.33
C HIS A 24 1.57 -22.19 0.62
N ALA A 25 2.71 -21.52 0.52
CA ALA A 25 3.01 -20.32 1.29
C ALA A 25 2.06 -19.15 0.96
N MET A 26 1.77 -18.91 -0.32
CA MET A 26 0.78 -17.89 -0.73
C MET A 26 -0.63 -18.23 -0.22
N ALA A 27 -1.03 -19.50 -0.29
CA ALA A 27 -2.32 -19.93 0.24
C ALA A 27 -2.41 -19.75 1.77
N ALA A 28 -1.35 -20.10 2.51
CA ALA A 28 -1.28 -19.88 3.95
C ALA A 28 -1.35 -18.39 4.32
N ALA A 29 -0.64 -17.54 3.57
CA ALA A 29 -0.69 -16.09 3.77
C ALA A 29 -2.09 -15.51 3.54
N LEU A 30 -2.80 -15.96 2.49
CA LEU A 30 -4.17 -15.54 2.22
C LEU A 30 -5.17 -16.03 3.29
N LEU A 31 -4.93 -17.17 3.92
CA LEU A 31 -5.76 -17.65 5.03
C LEU A 31 -5.61 -16.80 6.29
N GLU A 32 -4.40 -16.29 6.55
CA GLU A 32 -4.12 -15.45 7.72
C GLU A 32 -4.58 -13.99 7.51
N TRP A 33 -4.34 -13.44 6.32
CA TRP A 33 -4.43 -12.00 6.06
C TRP A 33 -5.50 -11.57 5.06
N GLU A 34 -6.22 -12.51 4.44
CA GLU A 34 -7.25 -12.31 3.39
C GLU A 34 -6.73 -11.70 2.08
N THR A 35 -5.76 -10.78 2.16
CA THR A 35 -5.14 -10.07 1.04
C THR A 35 -3.63 -10.08 1.19
N ILE A 36 -2.93 -10.11 0.05
CA ILE A 36 -1.47 -10.02 -0.01
C ILE A 36 -1.05 -8.99 -1.06
N ASP A 37 -0.02 -8.22 -0.75
CA ASP A 37 0.61 -7.23 -1.63
C ASP A 37 1.76 -7.83 -2.43
N ALA A 38 2.18 -7.13 -3.48
CA ALA A 38 3.31 -7.56 -4.33
C ALA A 38 4.60 -7.81 -3.53
N ASP A 39 4.93 -6.95 -2.57
CA ASP A 39 6.12 -7.11 -1.71
C ASP A 39 6.10 -8.46 -0.94
N GLN A 40 4.90 -8.90 -0.52
CA GLN A 40 4.74 -10.17 0.21
C GLN A 40 4.87 -11.36 -0.75
N ILE A 41 4.39 -11.22 -1.99
CA ILE A 41 4.58 -12.23 -3.04
C ILE A 41 6.07 -12.36 -3.36
N ASP A 42 6.79 -11.24 -3.52
CA ASP A 42 8.23 -11.25 -3.79
C ASP A 42 9.01 -11.92 -2.65
N ASP A 43 8.67 -11.64 -1.40
CA ASP A 43 9.26 -12.33 -0.24
C ASP A 43 9.03 -13.86 -0.29
N ILE A 44 7.82 -14.32 -0.64
CA ILE A 44 7.52 -15.76 -0.80
C ILE A 44 8.30 -16.35 -1.99
N MET A 45 8.43 -15.61 -3.09
CA MET A 45 9.17 -16.04 -4.27
C MET A 45 10.67 -16.19 -3.99
N GLU A 46 11.23 -15.36 -3.11
CA GLU A 46 12.59 -15.46 -2.60
C GLU A 46 12.77 -16.53 -1.50
N GLY A 47 11.68 -17.18 -1.06
CA GLY A 47 11.71 -18.21 -0.02
C GLY A 47 11.79 -17.65 1.40
N ARG A 48 11.43 -16.38 1.60
CA ARG A 48 11.30 -15.75 2.91
C ARG A 48 9.85 -15.86 3.41
N GLU A 49 9.68 -15.76 4.73
CA GLU A 49 8.34 -15.67 5.32
C GLU A 49 7.67 -14.33 4.94
N PRO A 50 6.40 -14.34 4.47
CA PRO A 50 5.71 -13.12 4.07
C PRO A 50 5.51 -12.21 5.29
N ARG A 51 5.90 -10.94 5.12
CA ARG A 51 5.72 -9.91 6.14
C ARG A 51 4.22 -9.67 6.39
N PRO A 52 3.82 -9.21 7.60
CA PRO A 52 2.43 -8.81 7.83
C PRO A 52 2.01 -7.70 6.86
N PRO A 53 0.73 -7.69 6.43
CA PRO A 53 0.22 -6.72 5.46
C PRO A 53 0.39 -5.31 6.00
N LYS A 54 0.72 -4.36 5.12
CA LYS A 54 0.73 -2.95 5.47
C LYS A 54 -0.72 -2.55 5.69
N SER A 55 -1.11 -2.19 6.93
CA SER A 55 -2.43 -1.61 7.16
C SER A 55 -2.62 -0.45 6.21
N SER A 56 -3.55 -0.60 5.25
CA SER A 56 -3.93 0.50 4.37
C SER A 56 -4.34 1.67 5.28
N PRO A 57 -3.73 2.86 5.15
CA PRO A 57 -4.18 4.01 5.91
C PRO A 57 -5.68 4.20 5.61
N PRO A 58 -6.52 4.46 6.63
CA PRO A 58 -7.94 4.70 6.37
C PRO A 58 -8.06 5.79 5.30
N PRO A 59 -9.07 5.72 4.40
CA PRO A 59 -9.34 6.83 3.50
C PRO A 59 -9.41 8.08 4.37
N SER A 60 -8.54 9.04 4.08
CA SER A 60 -8.62 10.33 4.74
C SER A 60 -9.96 10.92 4.36
N ASP A 61 -10.95 10.81 5.25
CA ASP A 61 -12.14 11.63 5.21
C ASP A 61 -11.64 13.08 5.32
N THR A 62 -11.36 13.72 4.18
CA THR A 62 -11.34 15.17 4.06
C THR A 62 -12.77 15.65 4.26
N THR A 63 -13.22 15.58 5.51
CA THR A 63 -14.33 16.35 6.05
C THR A 63 -13.71 17.48 6.84
N ASP A 64 -13.09 18.43 6.14
CA ASP A 64 -12.93 19.77 6.70
C ASP A 64 -13.37 20.80 5.67
N GLN A 65 -14.06 21.80 6.20
CA GLN A 65 -15.07 22.63 5.58
C GLN A 65 -14.60 23.45 4.38
N SER A 66 -15.49 23.65 3.40
CA SER A 66 -15.43 24.81 2.50
C SER A 66 -16.05 26.06 3.17
N PRO A 67 -15.78 27.30 2.69
CA PRO A 67 -15.15 28.38 3.47
C PRO A 67 -16.13 29.51 3.88
N PRO A 68 -15.64 30.59 4.53
CA PRO A 68 -15.36 31.75 3.71
C PRO A 68 -14.03 32.45 4.04
N ALA A 69 -13.29 32.77 2.99
CA ALA A 69 -12.38 33.89 2.98
C ALA A 69 -13.21 35.19 3.00
N ALA A 70 -13.10 35.95 4.08
CA ALA A 70 -13.27 37.39 4.08
C ALA A 70 -12.16 37.97 4.96
N GLY A 71 -11.13 38.47 4.29
CA GLY A 71 -9.90 38.91 4.93
C GLY A 71 -10.10 40.07 5.89
N VAL A 72 -9.34 40.05 6.97
CA VAL A 72 -8.76 41.24 7.58
C VAL A 72 -7.57 40.77 8.43
N SER A 73 -6.38 40.94 7.87
CA SER A 73 -5.18 41.16 8.70
C SER A 73 -5.33 42.53 9.35
N PRO A 74 -5.13 42.66 10.67
CA PRO A 74 -4.43 43.82 11.20
C PRO A 74 -3.00 43.37 11.46
N SER A 75 -2.11 43.88 10.62
CA SER A 75 -0.67 43.84 10.81
C SER A 75 -0.31 44.17 12.26
N ALA A 76 0.67 43.43 12.77
CA ALA A 76 1.44 43.82 13.92
C ALA A 76 1.98 45.24 13.74
N ASP A 77 1.66 46.13 14.67
CA ASP A 77 2.45 47.33 14.93
C ASP A 77 2.90 47.27 16.40
N GLY A 78 3.95 46.47 16.61
CA GLY A 78 4.80 46.58 17.78
C GLY A 78 5.84 47.66 17.52
N SER A 79 5.47 48.93 17.69
CA SER A 79 6.42 50.04 17.72
C SER A 79 6.75 50.38 19.18
N THR A 80 7.84 49.79 19.65
CA THR A 80 8.53 50.14 20.90
C THR A 80 9.45 51.34 20.68
N ALA A 81 9.19 52.44 21.38
CA ALA A 81 10.17 53.49 21.70
C ALA A 81 9.83 54.01 23.12
N ALA A 82 10.56 53.68 24.18
CA ALA A 82 11.80 54.35 24.64
C ALA A 82 11.62 55.89 24.70
N THR A 83 11.77 56.66 25.78
CA THR A 83 12.33 56.53 27.15
C THR A 83 11.95 57.85 27.93
N PRO A 84 12.28 58.04 29.22
CA PRO A 84 11.62 59.00 30.14
C PRO A 84 12.28 60.38 30.26
N VAL A 85 11.53 61.37 30.77
CA VAL A 85 11.90 62.35 31.81
C VAL A 85 10.65 63.06 32.33
#